data_AF-A0A2G8SGS7-F1
#
_entry.id   AF-A0A2G8SGS7-F1
#
_cell.length_a   1.000
_cell.length_b   1.000
_cell.length_c   1.000
_cell.angle_alpha   90.00
_cell.angle_beta   90.00
_cell.angle_gamma   90.00
#
_symmetry.space_group_name_H-M   'P 1'
#
loop_
_entity.id
_entity.type
_entity.pdbx_description
1 polymer ?
#
loop_
_entity_poly.entity_id
_entity_poly.type
_entity_poly.pdbx_seq_one_letter_code
_entity_poly.pdbx_strand_id
1 'polypeptide(L)'
;MPHFIVYAPDYTDEDAPARRLKVREAHLANSAKESRISECPPYLKSCITCSHSCRAELGGAILSPNECLDSPDAERKMAGSFRIVEAGSYAEVRALVESDVYWTGDVWDKEKTFILPWVSAKATPWRE
;
A
#
# COMPACT_ATOMS: atom_id res chain seq x y z
N MET A 1 10.11 -14.42 -1.08
CA MET A 1 9.34 -14.37 -2.35
C MET A 1 9.64 -13.02 -3.02
N PRO A 2 9.31 -12.76 -4.30
CA PRO A 2 9.55 -11.43 -4.87
C PRO A 2 8.70 -10.37 -4.17
N HIS A 3 9.19 -9.14 -4.19
CA HIS A 3 8.46 -7.98 -3.67
C HIS A 3 7.98 -7.12 -4.84
N PHE A 4 6.84 -6.48 -4.63
CA PHE A 4 6.25 -5.53 -5.57
C PHE A 4 5.89 -4.26 -4.81
N ILE A 5 6.06 -3.11 -5.45
CA ILE A 5 5.46 -1.87 -4.97
C ILE A 5 4.12 -1.67 -5.67
N VAL A 6 3.14 -1.20 -4.91
CA VAL A 6 1.86 -0.72 -5.42
C VAL A 6 1.81 0.78 -5.12
N TYR A 7 1.75 1.58 -6.17
CA TYR A 7 1.46 3.00 -6.11
C TYR A 7 0.05 3.19 -6.69
N ALA A 8 -0.91 3.56 -5.84
CA ALA A 8 -2.31 3.67 -6.21
C ALA A 8 -2.84 5.06 -5.79
N PRO A 9 -2.69 6.09 -6.64
CA PRO A 9 -3.23 7.41 -6.34
C PRO A 9 -4.76 7.36 -6.35
N ASP A 10 -5.41 8.22 -5.57
CA ASP A 10 -6.86 8.36 -5.66
C ASP A 10 -7.23 9.12 -6.95
N TYR A 11 -8.47 8.98 -7.40
CA TYR A 11 -9.01 9.92 -8.38
C TYR A 11 -9.01 11.35 -7.82
N THR A 12 -8.97 12.34 -8.71
CA THR A 12 -8.87 13.77 -8.36
C THR A 12 -10.19 14.52 -8.46
N ASP A 13 -11.31 13.82 -8.73
CA ASP A 13 -12.65 14.43 -8.70
C ASP A 13 -13.09 14.72 -7.25
N GLU A 14 -14.06 15.62 -7.08
CA GLU A 14 -14.47 16.10 -5.75
C GLU A 14 -15.10 15.03 -4.86
N ASP A 15 -15.61 13.94 -5.44
CA ASP A 15 -16.24 12.84 -4.70
C ASP A 15 -15.21 11.81 -4.20
N ALA A 16 -13.97 11.84 -4.67
CA ALA A 16 -12.95 10.85 -4.34
C ALA A 16 -12.68 10.73 -2.82
N PRO A 17 -12.55 11.83 -2.05
CA PRO A 17 -12.39 11.74 -0.59
C PRO A 17 -13.58 11.07 0.09
N ALA A 18 -14.81 11.34 -0.38
CA ALA A 18 -16.02 10.74 0.17
C ALA A 18 -16.09 9.23 -0.13
N ARG A 19 -15.76 8.81 -1.36
CA ARG A 19 -15.67 7.38 -1.72
C ARG A 19 -14.65 6.66 -0.84
N ARG A 20 -13.49 7.28 -0.61
CA ARG A 20 -12.45 6.72 0.26
C ARG A 20 -12.93 6.51 1.68
N LEU A 21 -13.47 7.55 2.32
CA LEU A 21 -13.90 7.47 3.71
C LEU A 21 -15.02 6.45 3.90
N LYS A 22 -15.93 6.33 2.93
CA LYS A 22 -17.04 5.37 2.96
C LYS A 22 -16.58 3.91 3.09
N VAL A 23 -15.49 3.53 2.43
CA VAL A 23 -15.04 2.12 2.39
C VAL A 23 -13.71 1.87 3.11
N ARG A 24 -13.13 2.91 3.73
CA ARG A 24 -11.82 2.86 4.39
C ARG A 24 -11.72 1.76 5.46
N GLU A 25 -12.74 1.60 6.28
CA GLU A 25 -12.72 0.60 7.34
C GLU A 25 -12.65 -0.83 6.76
N ALA A 26 -13.42 -1.10 5.70
CA ALA A 26 -13.39 -2.38 5.00
C ALA A 26 -12.04 -2.62 4.32
N HIS A 27 -11.46 -1.60 3.68
CA HIS A 27 -10.11 -1.67 3.11
C HIS A 27 -9.05 -2.04 4.15
N LEU A 28 -9.06 -1.37 5.31
CA LEU A 28 -8.11 -1.63 6.40
C LEU A 28 -8.32 -3.03 6.99
N ALA A 29 -9.56 -3.49 7.15
CA ALA A 29 -9.86 -4.83 7.62
C ALA A 29 -9.40 -5.92 6.65
N ASN A 30 -9.52 -5.70 5.34
CA ASN A 30 -9.02 -6.62 4.31
C ASN A 30 -7.48 -6.64 4.30
N SER A 31 -6.85 -5.46 4.29
CA SER A 31 -5.39 -5.34 4.38
C SER A 31 -4.82 -6.02 5.62
N ALA A 32 -5.51 -5.95 6.77
CA ALA A 32 -5.11 -6.63 8.00
C ALA A 32 -5.17 -8.16 7.88
N LYS A 33 -6.14 -8.71 7.15
CA LYS A 33 -6.25 -10.17 6.90
C LYS A 33 -5.18 -10.66 5.92
N GLU A 34 -4.83 -9.85 4.93
CA GLU A 34 -3.77 -10.12 3.96
C GLU A 34 -2.39 -10.08 4.62
N SER A 35 -2.19 -9.10 5.50
CA SER A 35 -0.95 -8.97 6.27
C SER A 35 -0.85 -10.12 7.27
N ARG A 36 0.21 -10.92 7.19
CA ARG A 36 0.57 -11.90 8.26
C ARG A 36 1.12 -11.19 9.51
N ILE A 37 0.69 -9.96 9.77
CA ILE A 37 1.16 -9.12 10.87
C ILE A 37 0.73 -9.66 12.23
N SER A 38 -0.36 -10.43 12.26
CA SER A 38 -0.84 -11.17 13.43
C SER A 38 0.13 -12.28 13.84
N GLU A 39 0.84 -12.86 12.88
CA GLU A 39 1.90 -13.84 13.12
C GLU A 39 3.22 -13.19 13.52
N CYS A 40 3.30 -11.85 13.48
CA CYS A 40 4.51 -11.13 13.78
C CYS A 40 4.64 -10.78 15.26
N PRO A 41 5.80 -11.06 15.90
CA PRO A 41 6.05 -10.61 17.27
C PRO A 41 5.83 -9.10 17.41
N PRO A 42 5.32 -8.63 18.57
CA PRO A 42 4.90 -7.24 18.76
C PRO A 42 6.00 -6.21 18.48
N TYR A 43 7.27 -6.58 18.66
CA TYR A 43 8.43 -5.71 18.39
C TYR A 43 8.86 -5.67 16.91
N LEU A 44 8.26 -6.48 16.04
CA LEU A 44 8.60 -6.58 14.60
C LEU A 44 7.45 -6.17 13.68
N LYS A 45 6.30 -5.75 14.21
CA LYS A 45 5.14 -5.34 13.41
C LYS A 45 5.42 -4.15 12.47
N SER A 46 6.47 -3.38 12.71
CA SER A 46 6.93 -2.28 11.84
C SER A 46 8.19 -2.60 11.03
N CYS A 47 8.74 -3.82 11.12
CA CYS A 47 10.03 -4.17 10.54
C CYS A 47 9.88 -4.68 9.09
N ILE A 48 10.15 -3.79 8.13
CA ILE A 48 10.14 -4.05 6.67
C ILE A 48 11.11 -5.16 6.26
N THR A 49 12.17 -5.37 7.04
CA THR A 49 13.30 -6.25 6.70
C THR A 49 13.40 -7.47 7.60
N CYS A 50 12.36 -7.80 8.39
CA CYS A 50 12.48 -8.95 9.27
C CYS A 50 12.56 -10.23 8.43
N SER A 51 13.63 -11.00 8.64
CA SER A 51 13.85 -12.30 8.00
C SER A 51 12.94 -13.40 8.54
N HIS A 52 12.16 -13.11 9.59
CA HIS A 52 11.04 -13.95 9.97
C HIS A 52 9.90 -13.70 9.00
N SER A 53 9.16 -14.74 8.65
CA SER A 53 8.02 -14.80 7.73
C SER A 53 6.81 -13.90 8.08
N CYS A 54 7.04 -12.85 8.87
CA CYS A 54 6.19 -11.70 9.06
C CYS A 54 6.09 -10.89 7.76
N ARG A 55 4.94 -10.94 7.09
CA ARG A 55 4.58 -9.93 6.09
C ARG A 55 4.24 -8.62 6.80
N ALA A 56 5.25 -7.89 7.28
CA ALA A 56 5.08 -6.49 7.63
C ALA A 56 5.12 -5.69 6.32
N GLU A 57 4.01 -5.69 5.59
CA GLU A 57 3.85 -4.86 4.40
C GLU A 57 3.88 -3.40 4.84
N LEU A 58 4.84 -2.62 4.35
CA LEU A 58 4.78 -1.18 4.51
C LEU A 58 3.62 -0.67 3.67
N GLY A 59 2.49 -0.37 4.33
CA GLY A 59 1.29 0.17 3.72
C GLY A 59 0.92 1.51 4.35
N GLY A 60 0.55 2.50 3.54
CA GLY A 60 0.19 3.82 4.04
C GLY A 60 -0.58 4.67 3.03
N ALA A 61 -1.16 5.75 3.52
CA ALA A 61 -1.74 6.78 2.67
C ALA A 61 -0.62 7.66 2.10
N ILE A 62 -0.69 7.93 0.81
CA ILE A 62 0.05 9.03 0.18
C ILE A 62 -0.67 10.31 0.56
N LEU A 63 0.07 11.34 0.96
CA LEU A 63 -0.50 12.60 1.42
C LEU A 63 -0.34 13.72 0.40
N SER A 64 -1.23 14.69 0.47
CA SER A 64 -1.13 15.99 -0.20
C SER A 64 -1.55 17.13 0.73
N PRO A 65 -1.07 18.37 0.48
CA PRO A 65 0.01 18.70 -0.44
C PRO A 65 1.38 18.18 0.08
N ASN A 66 2.46 18.35 -0.69
CA ASN A 66 3.75 17.74 -0.35
C ASN A 66 4.31 18.24 0.99
N GLU A 67 4.04 19.51 1.30
CA GLU A 67 4.41 20.23 2.51
C GLU A 67 3.52 19.88 3.73
N CYS A 68 2.56 18.97 3.61
CA CYS A 68 1.60 18.65 4.68
C CYS A 68 2.24 18.05 5.96
N LEU A 69 3.52 17.70 5.90
CA LEU A 69 4.32 17.22 7.03
C LEU A 69 5.37 18.25 7.52
N ASP A 70 5.51 19.39 6.86
CA ASP A 70 6.50 20.43 7.23
C ASP A 70 6.13 21.16 8.52
N SER A 71 4.83 21.13 8.88
CA SER A 71 4.29 21.72 10.11
C SER A 71 3.21 20.81 10.72
N PRO A 72 3.06 20.78 12.06
CA PRO A 72 1.96 20.07 12.72
C PRO A 72 0.57 20.61 12.34
N ASP A 73 0.46 21.90 11.99
CA ASP A 73 -0.80 22.56 11.68
C ASP A 73 -1.16 22.54 10.19
N ALA A 74 -0.30 21.96 9.35
CA ALA A 74 -0.54 21.89 7.91
C ALA A 74 -1.74 20.98 7.60
N GLU A 75 -2.58 21.39 6.64
CA GLU A 75 -3.68 20.57 6.15
C GLU A 75 -3.13 19.27 5.54
N ARG A 76 -3.72 18.13 5.92
CA ARG A 76 -3.34 16.81 5.42
C ARG A 76 -4.52 16.15 4.73
N LYS A 77 -4.36 15.90 3.43
CA LYS A 77 -5.32 15.15 2.62
C LYS A 77 -4.71 13.83 2.22
N MET A 78 -5.52 12.77 2.21
CA MET A 78 -5.11 11.50 1.62
C MET A 78 -5.30 11.59 0.10
N ALA A 79 -4.22 11.34 -0.63
CA ALA A 79 -4.16 11.46 -2.10
C ALA A 79 -3.90 10.12 -2.79
N GLY A 80 -3.76 9.03 -2.03
CA GLY A 80 -3.47 7.72 -2.59
C GLY A 80 -3.06 6.71 -1.56
N SER A 81 -2.61 5.55 -2.02
CA SER A 81 -2.07 4.47 -1.19
C SER A 81 -0.75 4.01 -1.77
N PHE A 82 0.18 3.67 -0.88
CA PHE A 82 1.44 3.02 -1.23
C PHE A 82 1.56 1.73 -0.43
N ARG A 83 1.94 0.63 -1.09
CA ARG A 83 2.21 -0.66 -0.43
C ARG A 83 3.48 -1.31 -0.98
N ILE A 84 4.24 -1.99 -0.11
CA ILE A 84 5.20 -3.02 -0.50
C ILE A 84 4.58 -4.37 -0.19
N VAL A 85 4.37 -5.19 -1.23
CA VAL A 85 3.67 -6.48 -1.16
C VAL A 85 4.64 -7.60 -1.48
N GLU A 86 4.67 -8.64 -0.64
CA GLU A 86 5.38 -9.88 -0.92
C GLU A 86 4.39 -10.90 -1.51
N ALA A 87 4.61 -11.33 -2.75
CA ALA A 87 3.71 -12.23 -3.48
C ALA A 87 4.49 -13.21 -4.36
N GLY A 88 3.85 -14.28 -4.82
CA GLY A 88 4.45 -15.26 -5.71
C GLY A 88 4.60 -14.77 -7.15
N SER A 89 3.79 -13.80 -7.58
CA SER A 89 3.81 -13.27 -8.96
C SER A 89 3.18 -11.88 -9.09
N TYR A 90 3.45 -11.20 -10.21
CA TYR A 90 2.74 -9.96 -10.59
C TYR A 90 1.23 -10.16 -10.70
N ALA A 91 0.79 -11.31 -11.27
CA ALA A 91 -0.63 -11.61 -11.46
C ALA A 91 -1.38 -11.73 -10.12
N GLU A 92 -0.73 -12.27 -9.10
CA GLU A 92 -1.28 -12.34 -7.74
C GLU A 92 -1.46 -10.95 -7.12
N VAL A 93 -0.45 -10.07 -7.24
CA VAL A 93 -0.56 -8.68 -6.74
C VAL A 93 -1.64 -7.92 -7.51
N ARG A 94 -1.75 -8.13 -8.82
CA ARG A 94 -2.79 -7.51 -9.63
C ARG A 94 -4.18 -7.95 -9.18
N ALA A 95 -4.40 -9.25 -8.98
CA ALA A 95 -5.66 -9.76 -8.48
C ALA A 95 -6.00 -9.19 -7.09
N LEU A 96 -5.00 -9.07 -6.21
CA LEU A 96 -5.15 -8.43 -4.90
C LEU A 96 -5.61 -6.97 -5.03
N VAL A 97 -4.93 -6.16 -5.84
CA VAL A 97 -5.30 -4.75 -6.10
C VAL A 97 -6.70 -4.65 -6.71
N GLU A 98 -7.01 -5.45 -7.74
CA GLU A 98 -8.29 -5.38 -8.45
C GLU A 98 -9.48 -5.88 -7.61
N SER A 99 -9.23 -6.67 -6.57
CA SER A 99 -10.23 -7.13 -5.60
C SER A 99 -10.47 -6.17 -4.43
N ASP A 100 -9.60 -5.17 -4.25
CA ASP A 100 -9.70 -4.22 -3.14
C ASP A 100 -10.94 -3.32 -3.28
N VAL A 101 -11.58 -2.99 -2.16
CA VAL A 101 -12.74 -2.10 -2.13
C VAL A 101 -12.41 -0.67 -2.58
N TYR A 102 -11.15 -0.24 -2.49
CA TYR A 102 -10.69 1.01 -3.09
C TYR A 102 -10.59 0.93 -4.62
N TRP A 103 -10.33 -0.24 -5.19
CA TRP A 103 -10.36 -0.44 -6.64
C TRP A 103 -11.80 -0.55 -7.17
N THR A 104 -12.60 -1.43 -6.56
CA THR A 104 -13.99 -1.66 -7.00
C THR A 104 -14.91 -0.49 -6.70
N GLY A 105 -14.57 0.32 -5.68
CA GLY A 105 -15.30 1.52 -5.28
C GLY A 105 -14.82 2.81 -5.97
N ASP A 106 -14.01 2.71 -7.02
CA ASP A 106 -13.46 3.83 -7.78
C ASP A 106 -12.79 4.89 -6.89
N VAL A 107 -12.08 4.45 -5.84
CA VAL A 107 -11.24 5.34 -5.03
C VAL A 107 -9.90 5.55 -5.72
N TRP A 108 -9.24 4.45 -6.11
CA TRP A 108 -7.97 4.50 -6.83
C TRP A 108 -8.17 4.79 -8.31
N ASP A 109 -7.37 5.71 -8.84
CA ASP A 109 -7.28 5.98 -10.27
C ASP A 109 -6.64 4.78 -10.97
N LYS A 110 -7.47 4.03 -11.71
CA LYS A 110 -7.07 2.78 -12.38
C LYS A 110 -6.03 3.00 -13.47
N GLU A 111 -6.02 4.18 -14.09
CA GLU A 111 -5.06 4.52 -15.15
C GLU A 111 -3.70 4.96 -14.58
N LYS A 112 -3.70 5.49 -13.36
CA LYS A 112 -2.48 5.96 -12.67
C LYS A 112 -1.98 5.01 -11.58
N THR A 113 -2.62 3.85 -11.41
CA THR A 113 -2.18 2.81 -10.48
C THR A 113 -1.09 1.96 -11.12
N PHE A 114 0.06 1.84 -10.45
CA PHE A 114 1.21 1.06 -10.90
C PHE A 114 1.54 -0.06 -9.92
N ILE A 115 1.86 -1.23 -10.48
CA ILE A 115 2.44 -2.37 -9.77
C ILE A 115 3.80 -2.64 -10.39
N LEU A 116 4.88 -2.52 -9.63
CA LEU A 116 6.24 -2.66 -10.14
C LEU A 116 7.02 -3.68 -9.30
N PRO A 117 7.81 -4.59 -9.92
CA PRO A 117 8.72 -5.45 -9.17
C PRO A 117 9.76 -4.59 -8.45
N TRP A 118 10.06 -4.93 -7.21
CA TRP A 118 11.00 -4.20 -6.36
C TRP A 118 12.00 -5.13 -5.70
N VAL A 119 13.25 -4.70 -5.65
CA VAL A 119 14.34 -5.41 -4.99
C VAL A 119 15.04 -4.43 -4.07
N SER A 120 15.18 -4.81 -2.80
CA SER A 120 15.97 -4.03 -1.83
C SER A 120 17.44 -4.00 -2.28
N ALA A 121 18.09 -2.84 -2.18
CA ALA A 121 19.51 -2.69 -2.50
C ALA A 121 20.43 -3.64 -1.71
N LYS A 122 19.97 -4.15 -0.55
CA LYS A 122 20.71 -5.12 0.28
C LYS A 122 20.40 -6.58 -0.06
N ALA A 123 19.39 -6.85 -0.88
CA ALA A 123 18.96 -8.20 -1.22
C ALA A 123 19.69 -8.69 -2.48
N THR A 124 20.80 -9.41 -2.28
CA THR A 124 21.61 -10.11 -3.31
C THR A 124 22.30 -9.22 -4.38
N PRO A 125 23.43 -9.66 -4.96
CA PRO A 125 24.08 -8.92 -6.04
C PRO A 125 23.15 -8.85 -7.25
N TRP A 126 22.98 -7.64 -7.81
CA TRP A 126 22.39 -7.45 -9.12
C TRP A 126 23.02 -8.40 -10.14
N ARG A 127 22.20 -9.06 -10.95
CA ARG A 127 22.65 -9.82 -12.12
C ARG A 127 22.22 -9.03 -13.35
N GLU A 128 23.20 -8.62 -14.16
CA GLU A 128 23.01 -7.96 -15.46
C GLU A 128 22.37 -8.90 -16.48
#